data_AF-A0A9E1N7H7-F1
#
_entry.id   AF-A0A9E1N7H7-F1
#
_cell.length_a   1.000
_cell.length_b   1.000
_cell.length_c   1.000
_cell.angle_alpha   90.00
_cell.angle_beta   90.00
_cell.angle_gamma   90.00
#
_symmetry.space_group_name_H-M   'P 1'
#
loop_
_entity.id
_entity.type
_entity.pdbx_description
1 polymer ?
#
loop_
_entity_poly.entity_id
_entity_poly.type
_entity_poly.pdbx_seq_one_letter_code
_entity_poly.pdbx_strand_id
1 'polypeptide(L)'
;MKKVFALTVLFVAGLAFSAHAAKISNGQMAKCNDAKSITLEADKVAHMTNDKFGYTGNDRGSANLSIWKSSNFTTVPIALGPNDNNDSLNGTDGGRTGLPQRGGMGAGKVTLVSQPAFTRGDSIGDIGGLVKITNTGAIPVTVTCN
;
A
#
# COMPACT_ATOMS: atom_id res chain seq x y z
N MET A 1 -19.55 42.51 -12.97
CA MET A 1 -19.18 41.96 -11.65
C MET A 1 -19.57 40.49 -11.42
N LYS A 2 -20.63 39.93 -12.05
CA LYS A 2 -21.00 38.50 -11.91
C LYS A 2 -19.97 37.49 -12.44
N LYS A 3 -19.18 37.85 -13.47
CA LYS A 3 -18.24 36.92 -14.13
C LYS A 3 -16.95 36.66 -13.34
N VAL A 4 -16.56 37.58 -12.45
CA VAL A 4 -15.35 37.44 -11.62
C VAL A 4 -15.60 36.48 -10.44
N PHE A 5 -16.81 36.49 -9.89
CA PHE A 5 -17.19 35.62 -8.78
C PHE A 5 -17.18 34.12 -9.13
N ALA A 6 -17.57 33.78 -10.37
CA ALA A 6 -17.57 32.39 -10.84
C ALA A 6 -16.14 31.82 -10.96
N LEU A 7 -15.16 32.65 -11.33
CA LEU A 7 -13.77 32.21 -11.53
C LEU A 7 -13.07 31.93 -10.19
N THR A 8 -13.36 32.74 -9.15
CA THR A 8 -12.85 32.51 -7.80
C THR A 8 -13.49 31.30 -7.11
N VAL A 9 -14.77 31.02 -7.36
CA VAL A 9 -15.43 29.81 -6.82
C VAL A 9 -14.90 28.54 -7.50
N LEU A 10 -14.57 28.58 -8.80
CA LEU A 10 -13.94 27.45 -9.50
C LEU A 10 -12.53 27.16 -8.97
N PHE A 11 -11.76 28.20 -8.61
CA PHE A 11 -10.41 28.05 -8.07
C PHE A 11 -10.39 27.54 -6.62
N VAL A 12 -11.37 27.96 -5.81
CA VAL A 12 -11.54 27.46 -4.42
C VAL A 12 -12.16 26.05 -4.40
N ALA A 13 -12.97 25.68 -5.39
CA ALA A 13 -13.50 24.32 -5.53
C ALA A 13 -12.46 23.30 -6.06
N GLY A 14 -11.38 23.76 -6.69
CA GLY A 14 -10.29 22.91 -7.21
C GLY A 14 -9.29 22.44 -6.15
N LEU A 15 -9.39 22.92 -4.90
CA LEU A 15 -8.50 22.52 -3.80
C LEU A 15 -9.04 21.33 -2.98
N ALA A 16 -10.17 20.76 -3.38
CA ALA A 16 -10.78 19.64 -2.70
C ALA A 16 -10.24 18.30 -3.23
N PHE A 17 -9.44 17.63 -2.39
CA PHE A 17 -9.03 16.22 -2.46
C PHE A 17 -8.20 15.82 -3.69
N SER A 18 -6.89 16.07 -3.62
CA SER A 18 -5.93 15.37 -4.46
C SER A 18 -5.82 13.91 -4.01
N ALA A 19 -6.77 13.07 -4.43
CA ALA A 19 -6.56 11.64 -4.40
C ALA A 19 -5.45 11.30 -5.40
N HIS A 20 -4.20 11.29 -4.94
CA HIS A 20 -3.06 10.96 -5.77
C HIS A 20 -2.80 9.45 -5.69
N ALA A 21 -2.95 8.79 -6.83
CA ALA A 21 -2.48 7.44 -7.04
C ALA A 21 -1.07 7.50 -7.66
N ALA A 22 -0.07 6.95 -6.98
CA ALA A 22 1.31 6.90 -7.44
C ALA A 22 1.79 5.46 -7.47
N LYS A 23 2.36 5.02 -8.60
CA LYS A 23 3.00 3.71 -8.71
C LYS A 23 4.48 3.83 -8.35
N ILE A 24 4.92 3.07 -7.35
CA ILE A 24 6.29 3.07 -6.84
C ILE A 24 6.98 1.73 -7.13
N SER A 25 8.09 1.79 -7.85
CA SER A 25 9.01 0.67 -8.10
C SER A 25 10.06 0.59 -6.98
N ASN A 26 10.93 -0.42 -7.02
CA ASN A 26 11.98 -0.61 -6.02
C ASN A 26 12.80 0.67 -5.77
N GLY A 27 12.94 1.06 -4.49
CA GLY A 27 13.66 2.25 -4.04
C GLY A 27 12.88 3.57 -4.21
N GLN A 28 11.74 3.56 -4.90
CA GLN A 28 10.91 4.75 -5.06
C GLN A 28 10.00 4.98 -3.86
N MET A 29 9.58 6.23 -3.69
CA MET A 29 8.79 6.69 -2.56
C MET A 29 7.55 7.46 -3.02
N ALA A 30 6.42 7.19 -2.38
CA ALA A 30 5.21 7.99 -2.44
C ALA A 30 5.00 8.72 -1.11
N LYS A 31 4.34 9.89 -1.18
CA LYS A 31 3.99 10.69 -0.01
C LYS A 31 2.49 10.93 -0.02
N CYS A 32 1.84 10.65 1.11
CA CYS A 32 0.46 11.03 1.36
C CYS A 32 0.45 12.08 2.48
N ASN A 33 -0.21 13.21 2.27
CA ASN A 33 -0.38 14.25 3.28
C ASN A 33 -1.85 14.31 3.69
N ASP A 34 -2.13 14.28 4.98
CA ASP A 34 -3.48 14.39 5.55
C ASP A 34 -4.51 13.41 4.95
N ALA A 35 -4.05 12.24 4.50
CA ALA A 35 -4.91 11.23 3.88
C ALA A 35 -5.82 10.58 4.93
N LYS A 36 -7.13 10.53 4.63
CA LYS A 36 -8.13 9.80 5.41
C LYS A 36 -7.96 8.29 5.26
N SER A 37 -7.43 7.84 4.12
CA SER A 37 -7.05 6.46 3.91
C SER A 37 -5.91 6.35 2.91
N ILE A 38 -5.09 5.31 3.04
CA ILE A 38 -4.02 4.98 2.10
C ILE A 38 -4.21 3.53 1.67
N THR A 39 -4.46 3.31 0.39
CA THR A 39 -4.53 1.97 -0.18
C THR A 39 -3.21 1.62 -0.83
N LEU A 40 -2.71 0.43 -0.54
CA LEU A 40 -1.48 -0.14 -1.09
C LEU A 40 -1.87 -1.41 -1.84
N GLU A 41 -1.58 -1.45 -3.13
CA GLU A 41 -1.93 -2.58 -3.99
C GLU A 41 -0.69 -3.03 -4.76
N ALA A 42 -0.28 -4.28 -4.54
CA ALA A 42 0.86 -4.87 -5.22
C ALA A 42 0.47 -5.32 -6.62
N ASP A 43 1.34 -5.09 -7.60
CA ASP A 43 1.20 -5.69 -8.92
C ASP A 43 1.23 -7.23 -8.79
N LYS A 44 0.29 -7.89 -9.45
CA LYS A 44 0.31 -9.35 -9.55
C LYS A 44 1.27 -9.78 -10.67
N VAL A 45 2.48 -10.15 -10.30
CA VAL A 45 3.50 -10.67 -11.23
C VAL A 45 3.76 -12.16 -11.01
N ALA A 46 4.15 -12.90 -12.05
CA ALA A 46 4.50 -14.31 -11.91
C ALA A 46 5.78 -14.49 -11.07
N HIS A 47 5.85 -15.57 -10.30
CA HIS A 47 7.05 -15.98 -9.60
C HIS A 47 8.22 -16.23 -10.57
N MET A 48 9.41 -15.71 -10.29
CA MET A 48 10.61 -15.91 -11.12
C MET A 48 11.76 -16.51 -10.30
N THR A 49 12.29 -17.64 -10.74
CA THR A 49 13.48 -18.33 -10.18
C THR A 49 14.67 -18.23 -11.13
N ASN A 50 15.06 -17.01 -11.46
CA ASN A 50 16.14 -16.72 -12.39
C ASN A 50 17.43 -16.24 -11.69
N ASP A 51 17.50 -16.29 -10.35
CA ASP A 51 18.73 -15.96 -9.64
C ASP A 51 19.76 -17.10 -9.71
N LYS A 52 21.04 -16.74 -9.59
CA LYS A 52 22.21 -17.60 -9.76
C LYS A 52 22.19 -18.86 -8.88
N PHE A 53 21.53 -18.81 -7.72
CA PHE A 53 21.46 -19.93 -6.79
C PHE A 53 20.09 -20.62 -6.76
N GLY A 54 19.23 -20.35 -7.76
CA GLY A 54 17.85 -20.83 -7.77
C GLY A 54 16.93 -20.08 -6.81
N TYR A 55 17.39 -18.95 -6.25
CA TYR A 55 16.53 -18.03 -5.50
C TYR A 55 15.58 -17.29 -6.43
N THR A 56 14.60 -16.63 -5.83
CA THR A 56 13.66 -15.83 -6.59
C THR A 56 14.26 -14.49 -6.97
N GLY A 57 14.17 -14.12 -8.24
CA GLY A 57 14.62 -12.80 -8.71
C GLY A 57 13.61 -11.67 -8.48
N ASN A 58 12.43 -11.99 -7.93
CA ASN A 58 11.35 -11.02 -7.72
C ASN A 58 10.54 -11.24 -6.44
N ASP A 59 11.17 -11.70 -5.35
CA ASP A 59 10.52 -11.91 -4.05
C ASP A 59 9.26 -12.78 -4.13
N ARG A 60 9.26 -13.80 -5.00
CA ARG A 60 8.10 -14.66 -5.30
C ARG A 60 6.86 -13.91 -5.84
N GLY A 61 7.03 -12.69 -6.33
CA GLY A 61 5.92 -11.82 -6.73
C GLY A 61 5.24 -11.13 -5.55
N SER A 62 5.91 -11.03 -4.41
CA SER A 62 5.43 -10.31 -3.22
C SER A 62 6.06 -8.92 -3.12
N ALA A 63 5.28 -7.91 -2.73
CA ALA A 63 5.76 -6.55 -2.51
C ALA A 63 6.16 -6.32 -1.06
N ASN A 64 7.21 -5.54 -0.84
CA ASN A 64 7.73 -5.20 0.48
C ASN A 64 7.84 -3.67 0.62
N LEU A 65 7.16 -3.11 1.60
CA LEU A 65 7.02 -1.67 1.81
C LEU A 65 7.52 -1.28 3.21
N SER A 66 8.12 -0.10 3.30
CA SER A 66 8.45 0.57 4.55
C SER A 66 7.61 1.84 4.66
N ILE A 67 6.78 1.91 5.71
CA ILE A 67 5.82 3.00 5.90
C ILE A 67 6.23 3.81 7.12
N TRP A 68 6.73 5.01 6.87
CA TRP A 68 7.06 5.98 7.92
C TRP A 68 5.90 6.95 8.13
N LYS A 69 5.50 7.13 9.38
CA LYS A 69 4.40 8.03 9.78
C LYS A 69 4.96 9.17 10.62
N SER A 70 4.68 10.42 10.24
CA SER A 70 5.11 11.57 11.03
C SER A 70 4.46 11.60 12.42
N SER A 71 3.18 11.23 12.50
CA SER A 71 2.34 11.37 13.71
C SER A 71 2.92 10.74 14.97
N ASN A 72 3.70 9.67 14.83
CA ASN A 72 4.34 8.97 15.94
C ASN A 72 5.78 8.53 15.65
N PHE A 73 6.38 9.04 14.57
CA PHE A 73 7.73 8.68 14.09
C PHE A 73 8.00 7.18 14.00
N THR A 74 6.98 6.36 13.76
CA THR A 74 7.17 4.92 13.58
C THR A 74 7.32 4.54 12.12
N THR A 75 8.14 3.52 11.89
CA THR A 75 8.27 2.84 10.61
C THR A 75 7.66 1.45 10.73
N VAL A 76 6.69 1.16 9.88
CA VAL A 76 5.99 -0.14 9.86
C VAL A 76 6.30 -0.85 8.54
N PRO A 77 6.88 -2.06 8.58
CA PRO A 77 7.02 -2.88 7.38
C PRO A 77 5.68 -3.49 6.99
N ILE A 78 5.36 -3.50 5.70
CA ILE A 78 4.21 -4.22 5.14
C ILE A 78 4.68 -5.12 4.02
N ALA A 79 4.27 -6.39 4.06
CA ALA A 79 4.43 -7.32 2.96
C ALA A 79 3.05 -7.63 2.34
N LEU A 80 2.97 -7.60 1.01
CA LEU A 80 1.78 -7.98 0.25
C LEU A 80 2.14 -9.13 -0.67
N GLY A 81 1.45 -10.26 -0.54
CA GLY A 81 1.75 -11.50 -1.25
C GLY A 81 0.57 -11.94 -2.12
N PRO A 82 0.27 -11.28 -3.25
CA PRO A 82 -0.87 -11.64 -4.10
C PRO A 82 -0.77 -13.04 -4.73
N ASN A 83 0.44 -13.63 -4.74
CA ASN A 83 0.71 -14.98 -5.24
C ASN A 83 1.02 -15.98 -4.13
N ASP A 84 1.13 -15.54 -2.88
CA ASP A 84 1.36 -16.45 -1.77
C ASP A 84 0.09 -17.23 -1.47
N ASN A 85 0.21 -18.54 -1.34
CA ASN A 85 -0.88 -19.43 -0.99
C ASN A 85 -0.41 -20.37 0.12
N ASN A 86 -1.11 -20.37 1.25
CA ASN A 86 -0.89 -21.31 2.35
C ASN A 86 -2.09 -22.25 2.56
N ASP A 87 -2.95 -22.39 1.55
CA ASP A 87 -4.00 -23.39 1.53
C ASP A 87 -3.39 -24.78 1.81
N SER A 88 -4.02 -25.51 2.72
CA SER A 88 -3.81 -26.92 2.96
C SER A 88 -3.88 -27.66 1.62
N LEU A 89 -3.13 -28.76 1.51
CA LEU A 89 -3.11 -29.67 0.35
C LEU A 89 -4.46 -30.38 0.14
N ASN A 90 -5.52 -29.60 -0.10
CA ASN A 90 -6.83 -30.05 -0.58
C ASN A 90 -6.90 -29.99 -2.11
N GLY A 91 -5.74 -29.78 -2.77
CA GLY A 91 -5.60 -29.70 -4.22
C GLY A 91 -5.88 -31.04 -4.89
N THR A 92 -4.83 -31.71 -5.39
CA THR A 92 -4.96 -32.89 -6.26
C THR A 92 -5.66 -34.09 -5.61
N ASP A 93 -5.70 -34.16 -4.26
CA ASP A 93 -6.37 -35.24 -3.53
C ASP A 93 -7.87 -34.97 -3.29
N GLY A 94 -8.37 -33.75 -3.56
CA GLY A 94 -9.76 -33.36 -3.34
C GLY A 94 -10.26 -33.52 -1.90
N GLY A 95 -9.38 -33.45 -0.90
CA GLY A 95 -9.73 -33.65 0.52
C GLY A 95 -9.91 -35.11 0.94
N ARG A 96 -9.34 -36.06 0.17
CA ARG A 96 -9.33 -37.51 0.49
C ARG A 96 -8.67 -37.84 1.83
N THR A 97 -7.81 -36.97 2.35
CA THR A 97 -7.20 -37.10 3.67
C THR A 97 -8.15 -36.73 4.82
N GLY A 98 -9.38 -36.27 4.52
CA GLY A 98 -10.38 -35.87 5.52
C GLY A 98 -10.04 -34.55 6.23
N LEU A 99 -8.99 -33.85 5.77
CA LEU A 99 -8.63 -32.55 6.29
C LEU A 99 -9.51 -31.47 5.66
N PRO A 100 -10.13 -30.58 6.46
CA PRO A 100 -10.83 -29.43 5.91
C PRO A 100 -9.83 -28.46 5.26
N GLN A 101 -10.29 -27.69 4.27
CA GLN A 101 -9.46 -26.62 3.70
C GLN A 101 -9.09 -25.63 4.80
N ARG A 102 -7.81 -25.34 4.94
CA ARG A 102 -7.25 -24.35 5.89
C ARG A 102 -6.30 -23.43 5.15
N GLY A 103 -6.20 -22.17 5.55
CA GLY A 103 -5.34 -21.20 4.88
C GLY A 103 -6.09 -20.43 3.78
N GLY A 104 -5.33 -19.75 2.94
CA GLY A 104 -5.85 -18.99 1.81
C GLY A 104 -4.77 -18.25 1.05
N MET A 105 -5.21 -17.40 0.14
CA MET A 105 -4.32 -16.48 -0.57
C MET A 105 -3.84 -15.35 0.33
N GLY A 106 -2.59 -14.93 0.14
CA GLY A 106 -2.04 -13.73 0.75
C GLY A 106 -2.75 -12.46 0.27
N ALA A 107 -2.68 -11.41 1.09
CA ALA A 107 -3.27 -10.13 0.74
C ALA A 107 -2.47 -9.44 -0.36
N GLY A 108 -3.11 -9.18 -1.51
CA GLY A 108 -2.54 -8.35 -2.59
C GLY A 108 -2.77 -6.85 -2.39
N LYS A 109 -3.67 -6.49 -1.46
CA LYS A 109 -4.06 -5.11 -1.18
C LYS A 109 -4.34 -4.92 0.30
N VAL A 110 -3.97 -3.75 0.83
CA VAL A 110 -4.36 -3.31 2.17
C VAL A 110 -4.77 -1.84 2.15
N THR A 111 -5.78 -1.48 2.94
CA THR A 111 -6.18 -0.09 3.14
C THR A 111 -5.90 0.30 4.58
N LEU A 112 -4.99 1.24 4.75
CA LEU A 112 -4.68 1.88 6.03
C LEU A 112 -5.70 3.00 6.24
N VAL A 113 -6.55 2.86 7.24
CA VAL A 113 -7.54 3.88 7.58
C VAL A 113 -6.97 4.90 8.55
N SER A 114 -7.44 6.14 8.43
CA SER A 114 -7.18 7.20 9.39
C SER A 114 -7.48 6.73 10.80
N GLN A 115 -6.49 6.86 11.68
CA GLN A 115 -6.64 6.81 13.12
C GLN A 115 -6.88 8.25 13.63
N PRO A 116 -7.69 8.45 14.67
CA PRO A 116 -7.96 9.77 15.27
C PRO A 116 -6.73 10.56 15.77
N ALA A 117 -5.53 10.02 15.62
CA ALA A 117 -4.26 10.62 15.97
C ALA A 117 -3.18 10.43 14.87
N PHE A 118 -3.56 10.52 13.59
CA PHE A 118 -2.57 10.94 12.58
C PHE A 118 -2.22 12.42 12.69
N THR A 119 -3.06 13.18 13.39
CA THR A 119 -2.75 14.52 13.84
C THR A 119 -3.45 14.84 15.16
N ARG A 120 -2.71 15.34 16.17
CA ARG A 120 -3.32 15.88 17.41
C ARG A 120 -3.07 17.37 17.58
N GLY A 121 -2.32 18.00 16.68
CA GLY A 121 -2.06 19.45 16.73
C GLY A 121 -1.39 19.95 18.02
N ASP A 122 -1.00 19.06 18.95
CA ASP A 122 -0.35 19.38 20.24
C ASP A 122 1.10 18.85 20.32
N SER A 123 1.51 18.07 19.32
CA SER A 123 2.75 17.34 19.32
C SER A 123 3.67 17.95 18.26
N ILE A 124 4.84 18.45 18.68
CA ILE A 124 5.95 18.90 17.80
C ILE A 124 6.32 17.84 16.73
N GLY A 125 5.88 16.59 16.90
CA GLY A 125 6.05 15.49 15.95
C GLY A 125 5.10 15.44 14.75
N ASP A 126 3.99 16.16 14.80
CA ASP A 126 2.91 16.07 13.82
C ASP A 126 2.90 17.31 12.91
N ILE A 127 3.89 17.41 12.03
CA ILE A 127 4.06 18.58 11.15
C ILE A 127 3.13 18.53 9.91
N GLY A 128 2.17 17.59 9.82
CA GLY A 128 1.12 17.65 8.80
C GLY A 128 0.61 16.32 8.26
N GLY A 129 0.40 15.31 9.12
CA GLY A 129 -0.22 14.05 8.67
C GLY A 129 0.55 13.30 7.56
N LEU A 130 1.86 13.55 7.46
CA LEU A 130 2.69 13.02 6.38
C LEU A 130 3.00 11.54 6.59
N VAL A 131 2.63 10.73 5.61
CA VAL A 131 3.03 9.33 5.49
C VAL A 131 3.95 9.18 4.29
N LYS A 132 5.13 8.60 4.51
CA LYS A 132 6.08 8.24 3.45
C LYS A 132 6.03 6.74 3.25
N ILE A 133 5.72 6.32 2.03
CA ILE A 133 5.67 4.91 1.64
C ILE A 133 6.85 4.66 0.71
N THR A 134 7.78 3.81 1.13
CA THR A 134 8.94 3.43 0.31
C THR A 134 8.80 1.99 -0.10
N ASN A 135 8.95 1.72 -1.40
CA ASN A 135 9.04 0.35 -1.88
C ASN A 135 10.46 -0.17 -1.70
N THR A 136 10.58 -1.23 -0.91
CA THR A 136 11.85 -1.91 -0.60
C THR A 136 11.98 -3.26 -1.30
N GLY A 137 10.93 -3.70 -2.00
CA GLY A 137 10.89 -4.97 -2.73
C GLY A 137 10.98 -4.77 -4.24
N ALA A 138 11.11 -5.88 -4.97
CA ALA A 138 11.20 -5.87 -6.43
C ALA A 138 9.88 -5.50 -7.13
N ILE A 139 8.74 -5.73 -6.46
CA ILE A 139 7.42 -5.64 -7.09
C ILE A 139 6.84 -4.24 -6.97
N PRO A 140 6.41 -3.61 -8.08
CA PRO A 140 5.76 -2.30 -8.03
C PRO A 140 4.47 -2.32 -7.20
N VAL A 141 4.23 -1.20 -6.51
CA VAL A 141 3.02 -1.00 -5.70
C VAL A 141 2.32 0.26 -6.15
N THR A 142 1.01 0.18 -6.33
CA THR A 142 0.14 1.35 -6.50
C THR A 142 -0.27 1.85 -5.11
N VAL A 143 0.06 3.11 -4.83
CA VAL A 143 -0.29 3.82 -3.59
C VAL A 143 -1.38 4.82 -3.91
N THR A 144 -2.55 4.69 -3.31
CA THR A 144 -3.66 5.63 -3.47
C THR A 144 -3.94 6.32 -2.15
N CYS A 145 -3.70 7.62 -2.07
CA CYS A 145 -4.07 8.45 -0.93
C CYS A 145 -5.49 9.00 -1.15
N ASN A 146 -6.42 8.88 -0.20
CA ASN A 146 -7.76 9.50 -0.25
C ASN A 146 -8.02 10.36 0.98
#